data_AF-A0A832A9F0-F1
#
_entry.id   AF-A0A832A9F0-F1
#
_cell.length_a   1.000
_cell.length_b   1.000
_cell.length_c   1.000
_cell.angle_alpha   90.00
_cell.angle_beta   90.00
_cell.angle_gamma   90.00
#
_symmetry.space_group_name_H-M   'P 1'
#
loop_
_entity.id
_entity.type
_entity.pdbx_description
1 polymer ?
#
loop_
_entity_poly.entity_id
_entity_poly.type
_entity_poly.pdbx_seq_one_letter_code
_entity_poly.pdbx_strand_id
1 'polypeptide(L)'
;MSKLTTKISIPVILAGVFAMTVFIAFDQERLNLSFYILIFLLSIFVFFFGFATGQQFSSPVKKLLERAKELSEGNLSSRVYLETKDELAELAKVFNKIAENMEYSRIEQDNAEKEVGIKVRARTQELEETIEALEQKVKNRTAELERLISEYDRFKQSIKSKELEAEELKKQLEELKQKSKKAGRPKKVSTQI
;
A
#
# COMPACT_ATOMS: atom_id res chain seq x y z
N MET A 1 23.64 -40.58 -3.64
CA MET A 1 22.77 -40.38 -4.82
C MET A 1 21.58 -39.53 -4.41
N SER A 2 21.09 -38.64 -5.28
CA SER A 2 19.86 -37.89 -4.96
C SER A 2 18.66 -38.84 -4.94
N LYS A 3 17.64 -38.56 -4.11
CA LYS A 3 16.40 -39.35 -4.08
C LYS A 3 15.75 -39.45 -5.46
N LEU A 4 15.92 -38.43 -6.31
CA LEU A 4 15.37 -38.38 -7.65
C LEU A 4 16.15 -39.28 -8.62
N THR A 5 17.48 -39.24 -8.56
CA THR A 5 18.37 -40.08 -9.38
C THR A 5 18.02 -41.56 -9.18
N THR A 6 17.90 -41.99 -7.93
CA THR A 6 17.58 -43.38 -7.59
C THR A 6 16.17 -43.78 -8.05
N LYS A 7 15.19 -42.88 -7.96
CA LYS A 7 13.82 -43.12 -8.45
C LYS A 7 13.74 -43.28 -9.98
N ILE A 8 14.61 -42.60 -10.74
CA ILE A 8 14.64 -42.71 -12.20
C ILE A 8 15.49 -43.91 -12.64
N SER A 9 16.65 -44.15 -12.01
CA SER A 9 17.56 -45.24 -12.40
C SER A 9 17.02 -46.63 -12.10
N ILE A 10 16.37 -46.85 -10.93
CA ILE A 10 15.94 -48.19 -10.50
C ILE A 10 14.98 -48.85 -11.52
N PRO A 11 13.90 -48.20 -11.98
CA PRO A 11 12.99 -48.81 -12.94
C PRO A 11 13.69 -49.20 -14.26
N VAL A 12 14.62 -48.37 -14.74
CA VAL A 12 15.38 -48.64 -15.98
C VAL A 12 16.27 -49.88 -15.81
N ILE A 13 16.98 -49.96 -14.69
CA ILE A 13 17.84 -51.11 -14.38
C ILE A 13 16.98 -52.37 -14.19
N LEU A 14 15.87 -52.27 -13.45
CA LEU A 14 14.98 -53.39 -13.17
C LEU A 14 14.34 -53.94 -14.46
N ALA A 15 13.90 -53.07 -15.37
CA ALA A 15 13.36 -53.45 -16.67
C ALA A 15 14.42 -54.16 -17.53
N GLY A 16 15.66 -53.67 -17.53
CA GLY A 16 16.77 -54.31 -18.25
C GLY A 16 17.12 -55.69 -17.67
N VAL A 17 17.18 -55.82 -16.35
CA VAL A 17 17.39 -57.13 -15.68
C VAL A 17 16.23 -58.08 -15.97
N PHE A 18 14.98 -57.59 -15.92
CA PHE A 18 13.81 -58.40 -16.26
C PHE A 18 13.88 -58.91 -17.71
N ALA A 19 14.19 -58.04 -18.67
CA ALA A 19 14.36 -58.44 -20.06
C ALA A 19 15.46 -59.50 -20.22
N MET A 20 16.59 -59.38 -19.51
CA MET A 20 17.62 -60.42 -19.50
C MET A 20 17.10 -61.75 -18.93
N THR A 21 16.39 -61.72 -17.80
CA THR A 21 15.86 -62.95 -17.19
C THR A 21 14.89 -63.68 -18.10
N VAL A 22 14.01 -62.93 -18.79
CA VAL A 22 13.10 -63.49 -19.78
C VAL A 22 13.87 -64.07 -20.97
N PHE A 23 14.86 -63.34 -21.49
CA PHE A 23 15.68 -63.81 -22.61
C PHE A 23 16.43 -65.11 -22.29
N ILE A 24 17.01 -65.22 -21.08
CA ILE A 24 17.67 -66.44 -20.61
C ILE A 24 16.69 -67.61 -20.52
N ALA A 25 15.46 -67.35 -20.06
CA ALA A 25 14.43 -68.40 -19.92
C ALA A 25 13.95 -68.96 -21.27
N PHE A 26 13.98 -68.15 -22.34
CA PHE A 26 13.57 -68.58 -23.68
C PHE A 26 14.63 -69.42 -24.42
N ASP A 27 15.92 -69.24 -24.15
CA ASP A 27 17.03 -69.86 -24.92
C ASP A 27 17.83 -70.87 -24.08
N GLN A 28 17.11 -71.83 -23.47
CA GLN A 28 17.68 -72.75 -22.47
C GLN A 28 18.71 -73.75 -23.04
N GLU A 29 18.73 -73.98 -24.35
CA GLU A 29 19.60 -74.98 -25.01
C GLU A 29 20.95 -74.44 -25.52
N ARG A 30 21.23 -73.12 -25.41
CA ARG A 30 22.45 -72.47 -25.95
C ARG A 30 23.39 -71.89 -24.88
N LEU A 31 23.39 -72.47 -23.68
CA LEU A 31 24.17 -71.96 -22.53
C LEU A 31 25.67 -72.35 -22.59
N ASN A 32 26.41 -71.70 -23.49
CA ASN A 32 27.88 -71.80 -23.57
C ASN A 32 28.59 -70.70 -22.75
N LEU A 33 29.87 -70.87 -22.42
CA LEU A 33 30.67 -69.86 -21.68
C LEU A 33 30.56 -68.45 -22.31
N SER A 34 30.59 -68.37 -23.64
CA SER A 34 30.46 -67.11 -24.39
C SER A 34 29.13 -66.39 -24.14
N PHE A 35 28.04 -67.14 -23.90
CA PHE A 35 26.73 -66.58 -23.58
C PHE A 35 26.72 -65.94 -22.19
N TYR A 36 27.33 -66.58 -21.19
CA TYR A 36 27.46 -66.00 -19.84
C TYR A 36 28.31 -64.73 -19.82
N ILE A 37 29.40 -64.70 -20.59
CA ILE A 37 30.24 -63.50 -20.72
C ILE A 37 29.43 -62.35 -21.34
N LEU A 38 28.62 -62.64 -22.37
CA LEU A 38 27.76 -61.63 -23.00
C LEU A 38 26.74 -61.05 -22.01
N ILE A 39 26.04 -61.90 -21.24
CA ILE A 39 25.06 -61.44 -20.24
C ILE A 39 25.72 -60.60 -19.15
N PHE A 40 26.92 -60.99 -18.71
CA PHE A 40 27.67 -60.24 -17.72
C PHE A 40 28.01 -58.84 -18.22
N LEU A 41 28.52 -58.73 -19.46
CA LEU A 41 28.79 -57.43 -20.10
C LEU A 41 27.51 -56.61 -20.28
N LEU A 42 26.40 -57.24 -20.68
CA LEU A 42 25.11 -56.56 -20.84
C LEU A 42 24.57 -56.04 -19.50
N SER A 43 24.75 -56.80 -18.42
CA SER A 43 24.35 -56.42 -17.06
C SER A 43 25.11 -55.19 -16.59
N ILE A 44 26.43 -55.17 -16.83
CA ILE A 44 27.27 -54.00 -16.58
C ILE A 44 26.76 -52.81 -17.40
N PHE A 45 26.51 -53.01 -18.69
CA PHE A 45 26.01 -51.95 -19.57
C PHE A 45 24.68 -51.37 -19.08
N VAL A 46 23.68 -52.21 -18.75
CA VAL A 46 22.37 -51.76 -18.24
C VAL A 46 22.52 -50.98 -16.94
N PHE A 47 23.39 -51.43 -16.03
CA PHE A 47 23.66 -50.71 -14.79
C PHE A 47 24.21 -49.31 -15.05
N PHE A 48 25.26 -49.18 -15.86
CA PHE A 48 25.86 -47.88 -16.20
C PHE A 48 24.90 -46.99 -17.00
N PHE A 49 24.16 -47.56 -17.93
CA PHE A 49 23.18 -46.85 -18.74
C PHE A 49 22.03 -46.29 -17.89
N GLY A 50 21.46 -47.10 -17.00
CA GLY A 50 20.41 -46.66 -16.08
C GLY A 50 20.89 -45.60 -15.09
N PHE A 51 22.13 -45.71 -14.62
CA PHE A 51 22.77 -44.69 -13.78
C PHE A 51 22.96 -43.37 -14.52
N ALA A 52 23.53 -43.41 -15.74
CA ALA A 52 23.76 -42.24 -16.58
C ALA A 52 22.44 -41.52 -16.90
N THR A 53 21.43 -42.28 -17.33
CA THR A 53 20.09 -41.77 -17.63
C THR A 53 19.47 -41.08 -16.42
N GLY A 54 19.51 -41.73 -15.24
CA GLY A 54 18.96 -41.13 -14.02
C GLY A 54 19.63 -39.82 -13.63
N GLN A 55 20.95 -39.69 -13.85
CA GLN A 55 21.67 -38.44 -13.60
C GLN A 55 21.36 -37.36 -14.63
N GLN A 56 21.24 -37.72 -15.90
CA GLN A 56 20.92 -36.80 -16.99
C GLN A 56 19.57 -36.10 -16.77
N PHE A 57 18.55 -36.80 -16.26
CA PHE A 57 17.25 -36.21 -15.96
C PHE A 57 17.17 -35.56 -14.57
N SER A 58 17.77 -36.18 -13.55
CA SER A 58 17.62 -35.67 -12.18
C SER A 58 18.38 -34.38 -11.92
N SER A 59 19.53 -34.17 -12.59
CA SER A 59 20.35 -32.98 -12.37
C SER A 59 19.64 -31.69 -12.81
N PRO A 60 19.11 -31.58 -14.05
CA PRO A 60 18.32 -30.42 -14.47
C PRO A 60 17.09 -30.17 -13.61
N VAL A 61 16.32 -31.22 -13.28
CA VAL A 61 15.12 -31.09 -12.44
C VAL A 61 15.45 -30.58 -11.04
N LYS A 62 16.55 -31.06 -10.45
CA LYS A 62 17.01 -30.58 -9.15
C LYS A 62 17.42 -29.11 -9.20
N LYS A 63 18.16 -28.69 -10.23
CA LYS A 63 18.53 -27.28 -10.44
C LYS A 63 17.29 -26.40 -10.54
N LEU A 64 16.29 -26.83 -11.32
CA LEU A 64 15.03 -26.11 -11.45
C LEU A 64 14.32 -25.99 -10.08
N LEU A 65 14.23 -27.08 -9.32
CA LEU A 65 13.60 -27.10 -8.01
C LEU A 65 14.32 -26.17 -7.00
N GLU A 66 15.65 -26.16 -7.02
CA GLU A 66 16.45 -25.30 -6.15
C GLU A 66 16.21 -23.82 -6.44
N ARG A 67 16.23 -23.42 -7.72
CA ARG A 67 15.93 -22.05 -8.13
C ARG A 67 14.48 -21.66 -7.87
N ALA A 68 13.54 -22.59 -8.07
CA ALA A 68 12.14 -22.36 -7.73
C ALA A 68 11.94 -22.14 -6.23
N LYS A 69 12.71 -22.85 -5.38
CA LYS A 69 12.70 -22.61 -3.93
C LYS A 69 13.24 -21.22 -3.58
N GLU A 70 14.37 -20.82 -4.16
CA GLU A 70 14.92 -19.47 -3.99
C GLU A 70 13.91 -18.39 -4.41
N LEU A 71 13.26 -18.56 -5.56
CA LEU A 71 12.22 -17.65 -6.03
C LEU A 71 11.04 -17.58 -5.03
N SER A 72 10.60 -18.73 -4.50
CA SER A 72 9.53 -18.79 -3.51
C SER A 72 9.89 -18.14 -2.16
N GLU A 73 11.19 -18.10 -1.83
CA GLU A 73 11.72 -17.46 -0.63
C GLU A 73 11.93 -15.94 -0.83
N GLY A 74 11.61 -15.41 -2.01
CA GLY A 74 11.64 -13.97 -2.32
C GLY A 74 12.82 -13.52 -3.17
N ASN A 75 13.70 -14.42 -3.61
CA ASN A 75 14.78 -14.07 -4.53
C ASN A 75 14.27 -13.98 -5.98
N LEU A 76 13.74 -12.81 -6.36
CA LEU A 76 13.16 -12.57 -7.68
C LEU A 76 14.20 -12.53 -8.81
N SER A 77 15.48 -12.37 -8.48
CA SER A 77 16.58 -12.42 -9.46
C SER A 77 17.06 -13.85 -9.74
N SER A 78 16.43 -14.87 -9.14
CA SER A 78 16.76 -16.27 -9.41
C SER A 78 16.50 -16.63 -10.88
N ARG A 79 17.44 -17.34 -11.51
CA ARG A 79 17.37 -17.78 -12.90
C ARG A 79 17.90 -19.21 -13.05
N VAL A 80 17.33 -19.93 -14.01
CA VAL A 80 17.72 -21.30 -14.37
C VAL A 80 18.33 -21.29 -15.77
N TYR A 81 19.55 -21.82 -15.87
CA TYR A 81 20.23 -22.06 -17.15
C TYR A 81 20.49 -23.56 -17.28
N LEU A 82 19.91 -24.17 -18.30
CA LEU A 82 20.10 -25.58 -18.64
C LEU A 82 20.74 -25.66 -20.02
N GLU A 83 21.73 -26.54 -20.15
CA GLU A 83 22.44 -26.82 -21.42
C GLU A 83 21.72 -27.89 -22.26
N THR A 84 20.56 -28.36 -21.80
CA THR A 84 19.74 -29.33 -22.55
C THR A 84 19.03 -28.65 -23.72
N LYS A 85 18.61 -29.44 -24.72
CA LYS A 85 17.90 -28.96 -25.92
C LYS A 85 16.48 -29.52 -26.02
N ASP A 86 15.89 -29.79 -24.86
CA ASP A 86 14.62 -30.50 -24.68
C ASP A 86 13.59 -29.61 -23.95
N GLU A 87 12.45 -30.20 -23.59
CA GLU A 87 11.36 -29.56 -22.86
C GLU A 87 11.80 -29.02 -21.49
N LEU A 88 12.87 -29.56 -20.89
CA LEU A 88 13.41 -29.02 -19.64
C LEU A 88 14.05 -27.64 -19.86
N ALA A 89 14.71 -27.43 -21.00
CA ALA A 89 15.24 -26.12 -21.36
C ALA A 89 14.12 -25.11 -21.66
N GLU A 90 13.02 -25.55 -22.28
CA GLU A 90 11.82 -24.73 -22.45
C GLU A 90 11.19 -24.37 -21.10
N LEU A 91 11.06 -25.33 -20.20
CA LEU A 91 10.56 -25.09 -18.84
C LEU A 91 11.45 -24.11 -18.06
N ALA A 92 12.77 -24.17 -18.23
CA ALA A 92 13.69 -23.19 -17.65
C ALA A 92 13.45 -21.77 -18.21
N LYS A 93 13.15 -21.63 -19.51
CA LYS A 93 12.80 -20.32 -20.10
C LYS A 93 11.49 -19.78 -19.52
N VAL A 94 10.46 -20.62 -19.40
CA VAL A 94 9.18 -20.24 -18.78
C VAL A 94 9.39 -19.82 -17.32
N PHE A 95 10.17 -20.59 -16.56
CA PHE A 95 10.54 -20.23 -15.18
C PHE A 95 11.21 -18.85 -15.11
N ASN A 96 12.19 -18.59 -15.97
CA ASN A 96 12.88 -17.30 -16.01
C ASN A 96 11.93 -16.14 -16.34
N LYS A 97 10.94 -16.37 -17.21
CA LYS A 97 9.93 -15.36 -17.54
C LYS A 97 9.02 -15.06 -16.35
N ILE A 98 8.65 -16.08 -15.57
CA ILE A 98 7.89 -15.90 -14.32
C ILE A 98 8.71 -15.06 -13.34
N ALA A 99 9.98 -15.41 -13.12
CA ALA A 99 10.87 -14.68 -12.22
C ALA A 99 11.04 -13.20 -12.65
N GLU A 100 11.23 -12.95 -13.94
CA GLU A 100 11.31 -11.60 -14.51
C GLU A 100 10.01 -10.80 -14.27
N ASN A 101 8.85 -11.40 -14.53
CA ASN A 101 7.56 -10.72 -14.32
C ASN A 101 7.33 -10.39 -12.84
N MET A 102 7.72 -11.27 -11.92
CA MET A 102 7.63 -11.02 -10.49
C MET A 102 8.57 -9.88 -10.06
N GLU A 103 9.81 -9.88 -10.55
CA GLU A 103 10.80 -8.81 -10.30
C GLU A 103 10.28 -7.46 -10.78
N TYR A 104 9.75 -7.40 -12.00
CA TYR A 104 9.16 -6.20 -12.57
C TYR A 104 7.94 -5.73 -11.77
N SER A 105 7.03 -6.63 -11.40
CA SER A 105 5.86 -6.30 -10.59
C SER A 105 6.25 -5.73 -9.23
N ARG A 106 7.33 -6.24 -8.61
CA ARG A 106 7.84 -5.70 -7.35
C ARG A 106 8.38 -4.28 -7.51
N ILE A 107 9.12 -4.02 -8.59
CA ILE A 107 9.61 -2.67 -8.90
C ILE A 107 8.45 -1.68 -9.11
N GLU A 108 7.38 -2.09 -9.81
CA GLU A 108 6.19 -1.26 -9.97
C GLU A 108 5.49 -0.97 -8.65
N GLN A 109 5.36 -1.97 -7.77
CA GLN A 109 4.79 -1.79 -6.44
C GLN A 109 5.60 -0.79 -5.61
N ASP A 110 6.93 -0.94 -5.56
CA ASP A 110 7.81 -0.04 -4.81
C ASP A 110 7.75 1.40 -5.36
N ASN A 111 7.59 1.57 -6.67
CA ASN A 111 7.43 2.88 -7.29
C ASN A 111 6.06 3.51 -6.97
N ALA A 112 4.99 2.71 -7.04
CA ALA A 112 3.65 3.16 -6.68
C ALA A 112 3.57 3.57 -5.20
N GLU A 113 4.20 2.82 -4.31
CA GLU A 113 4.26 3.16 -2.88
C GLU A 113 4.96 4.50 -2.65
N LYS A 114 6.07 4.76 -3.33
CA LYS A 114 6.76 6.06 -3.28
C LYS A 114 5.89 7.20 -3.79
N GLU A 115 5.21 7.00 -4.93
CA GLU A 115 4.34 8.03 -5.51
C GLU A 115 3.18 8.37 -4.56
N VAL A 116 2.54 7.36 -3.98
CA VAL A 116 1.48 7.54 -2.98
C VAL A 116 2.03 8.29 -1.76
N GLY A 117 3.21 7.93 -1.26
CA GLY A 117 3.85 8.61 -0.14
C GLY A 117 4.09 10.11 -0.41
N ILE A 118 4.56 10.45 -1.61
CA ILE A 118 4.75 11.85 -2.03
C ILE A 118 3.41 12.58 -2.07
N LYS A 119 2.37 11.98 -2.67
CA LYS A 119 1.03 12.59 -2.75
C LYS A 119 0.41 12.81 -1.38
N VAL A 120 0.50 11.83 -0.48
CA VAL A 120 -0.01 11.94 0.89
C VAL A 120 0.69 13.10 1.61
N ARG A 121 2.02 13.17 1.55
CA ARG A 121 2.77 14.26 2.19
C ARG A 121 2.38 15.63 1.64
N ALA A 122 2.27 15.76 0.32
CA ALA A 122 1.85 17.00 -0.32
C ALA A 122 0.44 17.44 0.13
N ARG A 123 -0.50 16.49 0.21
CA ARG A 123 -1.89 16.77 0.65
C ARG A 123 -1.99 17.08 2.13
N THR A 124 -1.20 16.42 2.97
CA THR A 124 -1.13 16.75 4.39
C THR A 124 -0.61 18.17 4.59
N GLN A 125 0.44 18.58 3.87
CA GLN A 125 0.96 19.93 3.94
C GLN A 125 -0.08 20.98 3.47
N GLU A 126 -0.74 20.74 2.32
CA GLU A 126 -1.81 21.62 1.81
C GLU A 126 -2.95 21.77 2.85
N LEU A 127 -3.30 20.67 3.53
CA LEU A 127 -4.33 20.66 4.56
C LEU A 127 -3.90 21.42 5.80
N GLU A 128 -2.65 21.26 6.25
CA GLU A 128 -2.07 22.01 7.38
C GLU A 128 -2.08 23.52 7.10
N GLU A 129 -1.60 23.94 5.92
CA GLU A 129 -1.64 25.36 5.51
C GLU A 129 -3.07 25.91 5.49
N THR A 130 -4.04 25.10 5.04
CA THR A 130 -5.46 25.48 5.02
C THR A 130 -6.02 25.60 6.43
N ILE A 131 -5.67 24.68 7.34
CA ILE A 131 -6.09 24.71 8.75
C ILE A 131 -5.54 25.98 9.41
N GLU A 132 -4.24 26.27 9.26
CA GLU A 132 -3.62 27.46 9.82
C GLU A 132 -4.28 28.75 9.29
N ALA A 133 -4.57 28.82 7.99
CA ALA A 133 -5.26 29.95 7.39
C ALA A 133 -6.70 30.12 7.93
N LEU A 134 -7.42 29.02 8.13
CA LEU A 134 -8.76 29.02 8.73
C LEU A 134 -8.72 29.45 10.19
N GLU A 135 -7.76 28.97 10.98
CA GLU A 135 -7.56 29.39 12.37
C GLU A 135 -7.28 30.88 12.48
N GLN A 136 -6.41 31.43 11.62
CA GLN A 136 -6.18 32.88 11.57
C GLN A 136 -7.45 33.65 11.21
N LYS A 137 -8.24 33.16 10.24
CA LYS A 137 -9.51 33.78 9.86
C LYS A 137 -10.52 33.76 11.02
N VAL A 138 -10.62 32.63 11.73
CA VAL A 138 -11.49 32.50 12.91
C VAL A 138 -11.04 33.48 14.00
N LYS A 139 -9.73 33.53 14.31
CA LYS A 139 -9.17 34.46 15.29
C LYS A 139 -9.47 35.91 14.95
N ASN A 140 -9.27 36.32 13.70
CA ASN A 140 -9.54 37.68 13.23
C ASN A 140 -11.03 38.02 13.36
N ARG A 141 -11.93 37.11 12.96
CA ARG A 141 -13.39 37.29 13.11
C ARG A 141 -13.82 37.37 14.56
N THR A 142 -13.25 36.55 15.44
CA THR A 142 -13.54 36.61 16.89
C THR A 142 -13.13 37.97 17.47
N ALA A 143 -11.93 38.47 17.14
CA ALA A 143 -11.47 39.78 17.58
C ALA A 143 -12.32 40.93 17.02
N GLU A 144 -12.82 40.81 15.79
CA GLU A 144 -13.76 41.77 15.20
C GLU A 144 -15.11 41.76 15.93
N LEU A 145 -15.66 40.58 16.21
CA LEU A 145 -16.89 40.42 16.99
C LEU A 145 -16.77 41.02 18.40
N GLU A 146 -15.65 40.79 19.09
CA GLU A 146 -15.38 41.37 20.42
C GLU A 146 -15.35 42.91 20.39
N ARG A 147 -14.74 43.50 19.35
CA ARG A 147 -14.76 44.95 19.13
C ARG A 147 -16.18 45.47 18.90
N LEU A 148 -16.93 44.79 18.05
CA LEU A 148 -18.31 45.17 17.71
C LEU A 148 -19.22 45.12 18.94
N ILE A 149 -19.07 44.10 19.79
CA ILE A 149 -19.78 44.00 21.08
C ILE A 149 -19.41 45.18 21.98
N SER A 150 -18.11 45.50 22.09
CA SER A 150 -17.63 46.62 22.93
C SER A 150 -18.12 47.99 22.43
N GLU A 151 -18.25 48.17 21.12
CA GLU A 151 -18.86 49.37 20.52
C GLU A 151 -20.37 49.43 20.77
N TYR A 152 -21.07 48.30 20.59
CA TYR A 152 -22.49 48.20 20.87
C TYR A 152 -22.82 48.53 22.33
N ASP A 153 -22.03 48.04 23.29
CA ASP A 153 -22.20 48.33 24.71
C ASP A 153 -21.98 49.82 25.03
N ARG A 154 -20.96 50.44 24.43
CA ARG A 154 -20.72 51.90 24.56
C ARG A 154 -21.85 52.71 23.97
N PHE A 155 -22.33 52.35 22.79
CA PHE A 155 -23.45 53.01 22.14
C PHE A 155 -24.72 52.90 23.00
N LYS A 156 -25.04 51.70 23.49
CA LYS A 156 -26.15 51.45 24.41
C LYS A 156 -26.07 52.33 25.66
N GLN A 157 -24.88 52.49 26.25
CA GLN A 157 -24.69 53.33 27.42
C GLN A 157 -24.87 54.82 27.11
N SER A 158 -24.42 55.29 25.94
CA SER A 158 -24.66 56.67 25.47
C SER A 158 -26.13 56.96 25.18
N ILE A 159 -26.86 56.01 24.60
CA ILE A 159 -28.31 56.14 24.41
C ILE A 159 -29.02 56.24 25.74
N LYS A 160 -28.67 55.38 26.70
CA LYS A 160 -29.25 55.44 28.06
C LYS A 160 -28.98 56.77 28.75
N SER A 161 -27.77 57.33 28.63
CA SER A 161 -27.48 58.66 29.21
C SER A 161 -28.25 59.78 28.52
N LYS A 162 -28.40 59.73 27.19
CA LYS A 162 -29.21 60.69 26.42
C LYS A 162 -30.69 60.63 26.77
N GLU A 163 -31.20 59.43 27.05
CA GLU A 163 -32.58 59.22 27.48
C GLU A 163 -32.83 59.85 28.86
N LEU A 164 -31.91 59.65 29.82
CA LEU A 164 -31.95 60.31 31.14
C LEU A 164 -31.86 61.84 31.01
N GLU A 165 -30.95 62.36 30.19
CA GLU A 165 -30.81 63.80 29.92
C GLU A 165 -32.12 64.39 29.34
N ALA A 166 -32.74 63.70 28.38
CA ALA A 166 -33.97 64.15 27.75
C ALA A 166 -35.15 64.17 28.73
N GLU A 167 -35.20 63.20 29.65
CA GLU A 167 -36.20 63.13 30.70
C GLU A 167 -36.04 64.27 31.73
N GLU A 168 -34.81 64.59 32.11
CA GLU A 168 -34.51 65.73 32.99
C GLU A 168 -34.81 67.07 32.31
N LEU A 169 -34.43 67.23 31.03
CA LEU A 169 -34.79 68.40 30.21
C LEU A 169 -36.30 68.60 30.11
N LYS A 170 -37.07 67.52 29.90
CA LYS A 170 -38.54 67.59 29.91
C LYS A 170 -39.07 68.11 31.24
N LYS A 171 -38.50 67.64 32.35
CA LYS A 171 -38.88 68.06 33.71
C LYS A 171 -38.56 69.54 33.95
N GLN A 172 -37.37 69.99 33.55
CA GLN A 172 -36.98 71.40 33.62
C GLN A 172 -37.87 72.29 32.73
N LEU A 173 -38.23 71.82 31.53
CA LEU A 173 -39.14 72.55 30.63
C LEU A 173 -40.53 72.71 31.26
N GLU A 174 -41.06 71.66 31.89
CA GLU A 174 -42.32 71.71 32.65
C GLU A 174 -42.25 72.73 33.80
N GLU A 175 -41.16 72.73 34.57
CA GLU A 175 -40.95 73.70 35.64
C GLU A 175 -40.82 75.14 35.13
N LEU A 176 -40.10 75.37 34.03
CA LEU A 176 -39.98 76.67 33.38
C LEU A 176 -41.33 77.16 32.84
N LYS A 177 -42.13 76.27 32.22
CA LYS A 177 -43.50 76.59 31.79
C LYS A 177 -44.38 76.98 32.99
N GLN A 178 -44.25 76.30 34.13
CA GLN A 178 -44.98 76.68 35.35
C GLN A 178 -44.53 78.03 35.92
N LYS A 179 -43.22 78.34 35.94
CA LYS A 179 -42.69 79.63 36.39
C LYS A 179 -43.11 80.77 35.45
N SER A 180 -43.07 80.56 34.14
CA SER A 180 -43.58 81.49 33.12
C SER A 180 -45.08 81.80 33.31
N LYS A 181 -45.91 80.77 33.54
CA LYS A 181 -47.34 80.96 33.87
C LYS A 181 -47.59 81.77 35.15
N LYS A 182 -46.68 81.73 36.14
CA LYS A 182 -46.76 82.53 37.38
C LYS A 182 -46.29 83.98 37.20
N ALA A 183 -45.33 84.24 36.32
CA ALA A 183 -44.82 85.58 36.02
C ALA A 183 -45.74 86.39 35.08
N GLY A 184 -46.61 85.73 34.31
CA GLY A 184 -47.54 86.34 33.35
C GLY A 184 -48.88 86.86 33.92
N ARG A 185 -49.07 87.00 35.24
CA ARG A 185 -50.27 87.70 35.77
C ARG A 185 -50.02 89.21 35.72
N PRO A 186 -50.70 90.00 34.87
CA PRO A 186 -50.52 91.45 34.85
C PRO A 186 -50.99 92.07 36.17
N LYS A 187 -50.13 92.88 36.80
CA LYS A 187 -50.56 93.86 37.81
C LYS A 187 -51.56 94.79 37.11
N LYS A 188 -52.83 94.75 37.51
CA LYS A 188 -53.80 95.81 37.19
C LYS A 188 -53.27 97.10 37.81
N VAL A 189 -52.67 97.95 36.99
CA VAL A 189 -52.46 99.35 37.33
C VAL A 189 -53.82 100.03 37.18
N SER A 190 -54.29 100.58 38.30
CA SER A 190 -55.44 101.47 38.36
C SER A 190 -55.19 102.73 37.52
N THR A 191 -56.14 103.10 36.67
CA THR A 191 -56.24 104.47 36.16
C THR A 191 -57.64 104.98 36.45
N GLN A 192 -57.67 106.06 37.24
CA GLN A 192 -58.82 106.89 37.56
C GLN A 192 -59.41 107.48 36.27
N ILE A 193 -60.74 107.50 36.13
CA ILE A 193 -61.61 108.68 36.24
C ILE A 193 -62.93 108.21 36.86
#